data_AF-A0A348PRI1-F1
#
_entry.id   AF-A0A348PRI1-F1
#
_cell.length_a   1.000
_cell.length_b   1.000
_cell.length_c   1.000
_cell.angle_alpha   90.00
_cell.angle_beta   90.00
_cell.angle_gamma   90.00
#
_symmetry.space_group_name_H-M   'P 1'
#
loop_
_entity.id
_entity.type
_entity.pdbx_description
1 polymer ?
#
loop_
_entity_poly.entity_id
_entity_poly.type
_entity_poly.pdbx_seq_one_letter_code
_entity_poly.pdbx_strand_id
1 'polypeptide(L)' 'WFERFVIIVTSLHRDYIPSSWSMFHPTFVDIGIFLGTIGIFFTLFLLFSRFFPVLALNELKSILKSSGDNYKKQH' A
#
# COMPACT_ATOMS: atom_id res chain seq x y z
N TRP A 1 4.64 -9.48 -3.13
CA TRP A 1 3.97 -10.24 -2.06
C TRP A 1 4.52 -11.66 -1.97
N PHE A 2 4.44 -12.46 -3.05
CA PHE A 2 5.00 -13.82 -3.10
C PHE A 2 6.49 -13.89 -2.76
N GLU A 3 7.31 -12.95 -3.23
CA GLU A 3 8.72 -12.87 -2.85
C GLU A 3 8.93 -12.89 -1.32
N ARG A 4 8.21 -12.04 -0.58
CA ARG A 4 8.26 -11.99 0.89
C ARG A 4 7.67 -13.23 1.54
N PHE A 5 6.57 -13.76 0.99
CA PHE A 5 5.96 -15.00 1.46
C PHE A 5 6.96 -16.17 1.36
N VAL A 6 7.63 -16.31 0.23
CA VAL A 6 8.63 -17.36 0.01
C VAL A 6 9.79 -17.21 0.97
N ILE A 7 10.40 -16.02 1.09
CA ILE A 7 11.54 -15.79 1.99
C ILE A 7 11.21 -16.21 3.43
N ILE A 8 10.01 -15.88 3.93
CA ILE A 8 9.61 -16.17 5.31
C ILE A 8 9.25 -17.64 5.49
N VAL A 9 8.38 -18.20 4.64
CA VAL A 9 7.87 -19.56 4.82
C VAL A 9 8.94 -20.61 4.57
N THR A 10 9.78 -20.45 3.54
CA THR A 10 10.81 -21.46 3.24
C THR A 10 11.98 -21.41 4.21
N SER A 11 12.28 -20.25 4.80
CA SER A 11 13.32 -20.15 5.84
C SER A 11 12.92 -20.80 7.16
N LEU A 12 11.64 -20.73 7.54
CA LEU A 12 11.11 -21.28 8.80
C LEU A 12 10.62 -22.73 8.69
N HIS A 13 10.24 -23.18 7.49
CA HIS A 13 9.78 -24.56 7.28
C HIS A 13 10.88 -25.59 7.61
N ARG A 14 12.15 -25.22 7.43
CA ARG A 14 13.32 -26.11 7.50
C ARG A 14 14.43 -25.52 8.38
N ASP A 15 14.21 -25.56 9.70
CA ASP A 15 15.17 -25.07 10.68
C ASP A 15 16.31 -26.07 10.97
N TYR A 16 17.28 -25.64 11.79
CA TYR A 16 18.48 -26.41 12.17
C TYR A 16 18.19 -27.78 12.82
N ILE A 17 17.04 -27.94 13.47
CA ILE A 17 16.66 -29.19 14.15
C ILE A 17 15.59 -29.92 13.33
N PRO A 18 15.86 -31.15 12.85
CA PRO A 18 14.92 -31.89 11.99
C PRO A 18 13.56 -32.20 12.61
N SER A 19 13.48 -32.29 13.94
CA SER A 19 12.22 -32.55 14.64
C SER A 19 11.25 -31.38 14.64
N SER A 20 11.71 -30.17 14.29
CA SER A 20 10.89 -28.94 14.30
C SER A 20 10.34 -28.56 12.93
N TRP A 21 10.59 -29.36 11.88
CA TRP A 21 10.10 -29.07 10.54
C TRP A 21 8.57 -29.19 10.49
N SER A 22 7.92 -28.14 10.01
CA SER A 22 6.45 -28.08 9.92
C SER A 22 6.00 -27.29 8.70
N MET A 23 5.04 -27.81 7.94
CA MET A 23 4.49 -27.13 6.76
C MET A 23 3.50 -26.04 7.17
N PHE A 24 3.65 -24.85 6.57
CA PHE A 24 2.67 -23.77 6.73
C PHE A 24 1.52 -23.96 5.74
N HIS A 25 0.30 -24.08 6.26
CA HIS A 25 -0.93 -24.10 5.47
C HIS A 25 -1.81 -22.92 5.89
N PRO A 26 -2.01 -21.92 5.03
CA PRO A 26 -2.85 -20.79 5.37
C PRO A 26 -4.29 -21.24 5.55
N THR A 27 -4.91 -20.77 6.63
CA THR A 27 -6.32 -21.01 6.92
C THR A 27 -7.19 -19.96 6.22
N PHE A 28 -8.50 -20.21 6.18
CA PHE A 28 -9.46 -19.22 5.66
C PHE A 28 -9.38 -17.88 6.41
N VAL A 29 -9.02 -17.92 7.70
CA VAL A 29 -8.87 -16.71 8.53
C VAL A 29 -7.68 -15.88 8.06
N ASP A 30 -6.55 -16.48 7.70
CA ASP A 30 -5.35 -15.77 7.21
C ASP A 30 -5.65 -15.01 5.91
N ILE A 31 -6.36 -15.66 5.00
CA ILE A 31 -6.80 -15.08 3.72
C ILE A 31 -7.85 -14.00 3.97
N GLY A 32 -8.78 -14.24 4.90
CA GLY A 32 -9.81 -13.27 5.29
C GLY A 32 -9.22 -11.99 5.89
N ILE A 33 -8.21 -12.09 6.75
CA ILE A 33 -7.50 -10.93 7.30
C ILE A 33 -6.75 -10.20 6.19
N PHE A 34 -6.04 -10.93 5.31
CA PHE A 34 -5.34 -10.32 4.19
C PHE A 34 -6.29 -9.51 3.29
N LEU A 35 -7.41 -10.10 2.86
CA LEU A 35 -8.44 -9.41 2.08
C LEU A 35 -9.11 -8.29 2.88
N GLY A 36 -9.33 -8.48 4.18
CA GLY A 36 -9.88 -7.47 5.08
C GLY A 36 -9.01 -6.22 5.16
N THR A 37 -7.68 -6.36 5.23
CA THR A 37 -6.77 -5.21 5.21
C THR A 37 -6.82 -4.43 3.90
N ILE A 38 -6.99 -5.13 2.76
CA ILE A 38 -7.20 -4.48 1.45
C ILE A 38 -8.53 -3.72 1.45
N GLY A 39 -9.60 -4.33 1.96
CA GLY A 39 -10.92 -3.70 2.07
C GLY A 39 -10.92 -2.45 2.96
N ILE A 40 -10.27 -2.52 4.13
CA ILE A 40 -10.12 -1.38 5.04
C ILE A 40 -9.30 -0.26 4.37
N PHE A 41 -8.20 -0.60 3.69
CA PHE A 41 -7.39 0.37 2.97
C PHE A 41 -8.23 1.13 1.92
N PHE A 42 -8.97 0.42 1.08
CA PHE A 42 -9.81 1.07 0.07
C PHE A 42 -10.96 1.86 0.69
N THR A 43 -11.59 1.35 1.75
CA THR A 43 -12.67 2.06 2.44
C THR A 43 -12.18 3.40 2.99
N LEU A 44 -11.04 3.40 3.71
CA LEU A 44 -10.45 4.62 4.25
C LEU A 44 -9.93 5.54 3.14
N PHE A 45 -9.33 5.00 2.08
CA PHE A 45 -8.85 5.79 0.94
C PHE A 45 -9.99 6.48 0.18
N LEU A 46 -11.09 5.77 -0.09
CA LEU A 46 -12.26 6.34 -0.75
C LEU A 46 -12.95 7.38 0.14
N LEU A 47 -13.03 7.11 1.45
CA LEU A 47 -13.54 8.05 2.44
C LEU A 47 -12.68 9.33 2.48
N PHE A 48 -11.36 9.18 2.50
CA PHE A 48 -10.42 10.29 2.41
C PHE A 48 -10.61 11.10 1.12
N SER A 49 -10.68 10.42 -0.04
CA SER A 49 -10.88 11.06 -1.35
C SER A 49 -12.18 11.86 -1.44
N ARG A 50 -13.23 11.44 -0.73
CA ARG A 50 -14.52 12.15 -0.70
C ARG A 50 -14.53 13.35 0.25
N PHE A 51 -13.90 13.25 1.42
CA PHE A 51 -13.97 14.28 2.45
C PHE A 51 -12.85 15.30 2.39
N PHE A 52 -11.67 14.93 1.87
CA PHE A 52 -10.51 15.81 1.78
C PHE A 52 -10.19 16.18 0.33
N PRO A 53 -9.73 17.41 0.07
CA PRO A 53 -9.21 17.76 -1.24
C PRO A 53 -7.96 16.93 -1.53
N VAL A 54 -7.99 16.15 -2.61
CA VAL A 54 -6.88 15.25 -3.03
C VAL A 54 -5.61 16.03 -3.38
N LEU A 55 -5.74 17.32 -3.69
CA LEU A 55 -4.65 18.20 -4.12
C LEU A 55 -4.31 19.25 -3.07
N ALA A 56 -3.00 19.47 -2.86
CA ALA A 56 -2.49 20.55 -2.03
C ALA A 56 -2.65 21.91 -2.72
N LEU A 57 -3.80 22.57 -2.51
CA LEU A 57 -4.16 23.82 -3.19
C LEU A 57 -3.18 24.98 -2.91
N ASN A 58 -2.58 25.04 -1.72
CA ASN A 58 -1.63 26.09 -1.36
C ASN A 58 -0.34 25.99 -2.20
N GLU A 59 0.19 24.78 -2.36
CA GLU A 59 1.37 24.51 -3.19
C GLU A 59 1.08 24.72 -4.68
N LEU A 60 -0.08 24.25 -5.15
CA LEU A 60 -0.49 24.41 -6.54
C LEU A 60 -0.57 25.89 -6.98
N LYS A 61 -1.04 26.78 -6.10
CA LYS A 61 -1.11 28.22 -6.40
C LYS A 61 0.28 28.85 -6.56
N SER A 62 1.25 28.42 -5.75
CA SER A 62 2.65 28.89 -5.86
C SER A 62 3.28 28.45 -7.18
N ILE A 63 3.15 27.17 -7.51
CA ILE A 63 3.70 26.59 -8.74
C ILE A 63 3.04 27.18 -9.99
N LEU A 64 1.72 27.37 -9.98
CA LEU A 64 1.00 27.92 -11.13
C LEU A 64 1.47 29.34 -11.47
N LYS A 65 1.79 30.15 -10.45
CA LYS A 65 2.34 31.51 -10.63
C LYS A 65 3.74 31.48 -11.25
N SER A 66 4.57 30.50 -10.89
CA SER A 66 5.94 30.38 -11.40
C SER A 66 6.05 29.70 -12.77
N SER A 67 5.19 28.72 -13.05
CA SER A 67 5.39 27.77 -14.15
C SER A 67 4.19 27.66 -15.11
N GLY A 68 3.09 28.36 -14.85
CA GLY A 68 1.89 28.29 -15.69
C GLY A 68 2.10 28.89 -17.08
N ASP A 69 1.73 28.15 -18.13
CA ASP A 69 1.86 28.56 -19.53
C ASP A 69 1.14 29.89 -19.84
N ASN A 70 0.03 30.19 -19.15
CA ASN A 70 -0.65 31.48 -19.31
C ASN A 70 0.20 32.67 -18.81
N TYR A 71 0.97 32.48 -17.72
CA TYR A 71 1.86 33.52 -17.18
C TYR A 71 3.14 33.66 -18.00
N LYS A 72 3.61 32.57 -18.64
CA LYS A 72 4.76 32.59 -19.56
C LYS A 72 4.47 33.21 -20.91
N LYS A 73 3.20 33.20 -21.37
CA LYS A 73 2.77 33.81 -22.64
C LYS A 73 2.43 35.30 -22.52
N GLN A 74 2.22 35.79 -21.30
CA GLN A 74 1.92 37.20 -21.00
C GLN A 74 3.18 38.06 -20.79
N HIS A 75 4.35 37.44 -20.67
CA HIS A 75 5.66 38.07 -20.67
C HIS A 75 6.43 37.66 -21.93
#